data_AF-A0AAN8J0I2-F1
#
_entry.id   AF-A0AAN8J0I2-F1
#
_cell.length_a   1.000
_cell.length_b   1.000
_cell.length_c   1.000
_cell.angle_alpha   90.00
_cell.angle_beta   90.00
_cell.angle_gamma   90.00
#
_symmetry.space_group_name_H-M   'P 1'
#
loop_
_entity.id
_entity.type
_entity.pdbx_description
1 polymer ?
#
loop_
_entity_poly.entity_id
_entity_poly.type
_entity_poly.pdbx_seq_one_letter_code
_entity_poly.pdbx_strand_id
1 'polypeptide(L)'
;MKKFSKLKLKDDVIRRHTENQFFSLLATASNLSEADGAASWRKRSLQAITDVIQAKIHKMQHPDDCGKARILLCNLDKQCGFGCQLHHVAYCFVTAFGSERTMVFNGDGNTWRYSRKGWTGAFLPITSCKQEDIGSERVPAYTLKSTERVVQLGIVDGLTNKPAFLPLSIPKSLAIALLKLHSNPPAFFISQFLWYLMRSGQELKKALNISLSMIPFDKGPVVGLQIRRTDKVGTEAAFHSVEEYMLWTERWFKIEDRKQGHNVTRRVFVATDDPSVLPEIKEKWVLVRHGLGFDRICSL
;
A
#
# COMPACT_ATOMS: atom_id res chain seq x y z
N MET A 1 24.92 -31.84 -47.75
CA MET A 1 24.73 -30.64 -46.87
C MET A 1 23.94 -29.55 -47.59
N LYS A 2 22.65 -29.78 -47.88
CA LYS A 2 21.74 -28.76 -48.44
C LYS A 2 20.48 -28.74 -47.58
N LYS A 3 19.96 -27.54 -47.30
CA LYS A 3 18.76 -27.17 -46.51
C LYS A 3 18.97 -26.81 -45.04
N PHE A 4 19.67 -25.72 -44.77
CA PHE A 4 19.34 -24.87 -43.61
C PHE A 4 19.20 -23.38 -43.95
N SER A 5 19.56 -22.95 -45.17
CA SER A 5 19.61 -21.52 -45.56
C SER A 5 18.30 -20.91 -46.08
N LYS A 6 17.13 -21.49 -45.80
CA LYS A 6 15.83 -20.96 -46.31
C LYS A 6 14.67 -21.01 -45.31
N LEU A 7 14.92 -20.76 -44.02
CA LEU A 7 13.83 -20.37 -43.11
C LEU A 7 13.93 -18.88 -42.80
N LYS A 8 13.20 -18.05 -43.57
CA LYS A 8 12.84 -16.70 -43.12
C LYS A 8 11.77 -16.86 -42.05
N LEU A 9 12.19 -17.16 -40.82
CA LEU A 9 11.30 -17.06 -39.66
C LEU A 9 10.87 -15.59 -39.57
N LYS A 10 9.56 -15.34 -39.63
CA LYS A 10 9.03 -13.99 -39.41
C LYS A 10 9.29 -13.60 -37.96
N ASP A 11 9.71 -12.37 -37.72
CA ASP A 11 10.02 -11.86 -36.37
C ASP A 11 8.87 -12.11 -35.37
N ASP A 12 7.62 -12.03 -35.82
CA ASP A 12 6.44 -12.34 -35.00
C ASP A 12 6.33 -13.80 -34.53
N VAL A 13 6.86 -14.75 -35.31
CA VAL A 13 6.89 -16.16 -34.91
C VAL A 13 7.93 -16.36 -33.80
N ILE A 14 9.11 -15.76 -33.97
CA ILE A 14 10.17 -15.80 -32.97
C ILE A 14 9.70 -15.11 -31.69
N ARG A 15 9.14 -13.90 -31.79
CA ARG A 15 8.61 -13.14 -30.66
C ARG A 15 7.57 -13.93 -29.87
N ARG A 16 6.56 -14.50 -30.54
CA ARG A 16 5.52 -15.31 -29.87
C ARG A 16 6.09 -16.56 -29.22
N HIS A 17 7.05 -17.21 -29.86
CA HIS A 17 7.71 -18.39 -29.28
C HIS A 17 8.47 -18.02 -28.00
N THR A 18 9.28 -16.96 -28.05
CA THR A 18 10.03 -16.45 -26.90
C THR A 18 9.10 -16.00 -25.77
N GLU A 19 8.02 -15.29 -26.06
CA GLU A 19 7.02 -14.90 -25.05
C GLU A 19 6.40 -16.13 -24.37
N ASN A 20 6.04 -17.16 -25.14
CA ASN A 20 5.47 -18.38 -24.60
C ASN A 20 6.46 -19.14 -23.70
N GLN A 21 7.73 -19.23 -24.10
CA GLN A 21 8.79 -19.81 -23.27
C GLN A 21 8.97 -19.00 -21.98
N PHE A 22 9.01 -17.67 -22.08
CA PHE A 22 9.12 -16.78 -20.93
C PHE A 22 7.96 -16.96 -19.94
N PHE A 23 6.71 -17.00 -20.40
CA PHE A 23 5.56 -17.25 -19.53
C PHE A 23 5.61 -18.62 -18.86
N SER A 24 6.09 -19.65 -19.59
CA SER A 24 6.27 -21.00 -19.03
C SER A 24 7.32 -21.02 -17.92
N LEU A 25 8.45 -20.34 -18.12
CA LEU A 25 9.51 -20.24 -17.13
C LEU A 25 9.04 -19.48 -15.89
N LEU A 26 8.32 -18.35 -16.05
CA LEU A 26 7.78 -17.59 -14.93
C LEU A 26 6.76 -18.39 -14.12
N ALA A 27 5.84 -19.11 -14.78
CA ALA A 27 4.88 -19.96 -14.10
C ALA A 27 5.59 -21.07 -13.30
N THR A 28 6.57 -21.73 -13.91
CA THR A 28 7.36 -22.80 -13.26
C THR A 28 8.18 -22.27 -12.08
N ALA A 29 8.86 -21.14 -12.25
CA ALA A 29 9.61 -20.49 -11.19
C ALA A 29 8.71 -20.02 -10.04
N SER A 30 7.49 -19.56 -10.33
CA SER A 30 6.50 -19.23 -9.30
C SER A 30 6.09 -20.46 -8.49
N ASN A 31 5.92 -21.62 -9.14
CA ASN A 31 5.60 -22.87 -8.44
C ASN A 31 6.72 -23.32 -7.49
N LEU A 32 8.00 -23.07 -7.83
CA LEU A 32 9.11 -23.35 -6.92
C LEU A 32 9.00 -22.55 -5.61
N SER A 33 8.41 -21.36 -5.65
CA SER A 33 8.18 -20.58 -4.44
C SER A 33 7.20 -21.24 -3.47
N GLU A 34 6.36 -22.16 -3.95
CA GLU A 34 5.34 -22.88 -3.18
C GLU A 34 5.81 -24.29 -2.74
N ALA A 35 6.92 -24.78 -3.31
CA ALA A 35 7.44 -26.13 -3.07
C ALA A 35 7.78 -26.41 -1.60
N ASP A 36 7.66 -27.66 -1.17
CA ASP A 36 8.06 -28.17 0.15
C ASP A 36 7.51 -27.35 1.34
N GLY A 37 6.32 -26.75 1.16
CA GLY A 37 5.68 -25.92 2.18
C GLY A 37 6.34 -24.54 2.38
N ALA A 38 7.24 -24.12 1.48
CA ALA A 38 7.99 -22.87 1.58
C ALA A 38 7.09 -21.63 1.68
N ALA A 39 5.97 -21.60 0.95
CA ALA A 39 5.02 -20.50 1.03
C ALA A 39 4.33 -20.41 2.39
N SER A 40 3.89 -21.54 2.95
CA SER A 40 3.31 -21.59 4.29
C SER A 40 4.33 -21.19 5.36
N TRP A 41 5.58 -21.65 5.23
CA TRP A 41 6.69 -21.25 6.09
C TRP A 41 6.97 -19.73 5.99
N ARG A 42 7.06 -19.17 4.78
CA ARG A 42 7.26 -17.72 4.58
C ARG A 42 6.12 -16.92 5.19
N LYS A 43 4.85 -17.32 4.96
CA LYS A 43 3.67 -16.64 5.51
C LYS A 43 3.72 -16.61 7.04
N ARG A 44 3.95 -17.75 7.71
CA ARG A 44 4.07 -17.80 9.17
C ARG A 44 5.25 -16.97 9.69
N SER A 45 6.39 -17.04 9.00
CA SER A 45 7.59 -16.30 9.41
C SER A 45 7.41 -14.78 9.31
N LEU A 46 6.81 -14.30 8.21
CA LEU A 46 6.47 -12.88 8.05
C LEU A 46 5.38 -12.45 9.04
N GLN A 47 4.39 -13.31 9.30
CA GLN A 47 3.36 -13.03 10.32
C GLN A 47 3.98 -12.85 11.71
N ALA A 48 4.92 -13.71 12.12
CA ALA A 48 5.60 -13.55 13.40
C ALA A 48 6.36 -12.22 13.51
N ILE A 49 6.97 -11.75 12.41
CA ILE A 49 7.63 -10.43 12.38
C ILE A 49 6.57 -9.31 12.50
N THR A 50 5.46 -9.40 11.76
CA THR A 50 4.33 -8.48 11.87
C THR A 50 3.83 -8.41 13.31
N ASP A 51 3.59 -9.55 13.97
CA ASP A 51 3.06 -9.62 15.32
C ASP A 51 3.98 -8.90 16.33
N VAL A 52 5.30 -9.11 16.23
CA VAL A 52 6.29 -8.42 17.06
C VAL A 52 6.26 -6.90 16.84
N ILE A 53 6.21 -6.45 15.58
CA ILE A 53 6.19 -5.02 15.26
C ILE A 53 4.88 -4.40 15.74
N GLN A 54 3.73 -5.01 15.43
CA GLN A 54 2.41 -4.51 15.80
C GLN A 54 2.23 -4.47 17.32
N ALA A 55 2.70 -5.48 18.06
CA ALA A 55 2.68 -5.47 19.52
C ALA A 55 3.52 -4.33 20.10
N LYS A 56 4.71 -4.07 19.54
CA LYS A 56 5.55 -2.95 19.96
C LYS A 56 4.90 -1.60 19.64
N ILE A 57 4.36 -1.42 18.43
CA ILE A 57 3.61 -0.21 18.05
C ILE A 57 2.45 0.01 19.03
N HIS A 58 1.64 -1.02 19.28
CA HIS A 58 0.50 -0.92 20.19
C HIS A 58 0.91 -0.50 21.60
N LYS A 59 1.95 -1.14 22.16
CA LYS A 59 2.47 -0.78 23.49
C LYS A 59 2.96 0.67 23.55
N MET A 60 3.68 1.12 22.52
CA MET A 60 4.20 2.50 22.47
C MET A 60 3.08 3.53 22.32
N GLN A 61 2.00 3.18 21.65
CA GLN A 61 0.84 4.05 21.47
C GLN A 61 -0.16 4.02 22.62
N HIS A 62 -0.01 3.12 23.60
CA HIS A 62 -0.91 3.03 24.74
C HIS A 62 -0.11 2.94 26.05
N PRO A 63 0.60 4.03 26.43
CA PRO A 63 1.30 4.09 27.71
C PRO A 63 0.29 4.12 28.87
N ASP A 64 0.72 3.63 30.04
CA ASP A 64 -0.12 3.62 31.25
C ASP A 64 -0.44 5.03 31.77
N ASP A 65 0.47 5.99 31.55
CA ASP A 65 0.35 7.38 31.99
C ASP A 65 0.74 8.33 30.83
N CYS A 66 -0.27 8.87 30.14
CA CYS A 66 -0.09 9.79 29.02
C CYS A 66 0.54 11.14 29.42
N GLY A 67 0.37 11.56 30.69
CA GLY A 67 0.99 12.78 31.22
C GLY A 67 2.51 12.64 31.39
N LYS A 68 3.02 11.41 31.58
CA LYS A 68 4.46 11.14 31.70
C LYS A 68 5.11 10.62 30.42
N ALA A 69 4.32 10.09 29.49
CA ALA A 69 4.82 9.59 28.22
C ALA A 69 5.53 10.70 27.42
N ARG A 70 6.59 10.33 26.70
CA ARG A 70 7.21 11.22 25.71
C ARG A 70 6.32 11.26 24.48
N ILE A 71 5.89 12.44 24.06
CA ILE A 71 4.94 12.64 22.97
C ILE A 71 5.64 13.22 21.76
N LEU A 72 5.22 12.77 20.57
CA LEU A 72 5.50 13.41 19.29
C LEU A 72 4.17 13.83 18.66
N LEU A 73 3.99 15.14 18.51
CA LEU A 73 2.84 15.74 17.83
C LEU A 73 3.05 15.71 16.32
N CYS A 74 2.04 15.23 15.59
CA CYS A 74 2.03 15.19 14.14
C CYS A 74 0.78 15.90 13.60
N ASN A 75 0.98 16.82 12.65
CA ASN A 75 -0.12 17.47 11.97
C ASN A 75 -0.63 16.59 10.82
N LEU A 76 -1.91 16.22 10.86
CA LEU A 76 -2.53 15.38 9.83
C LEU A 76 -2.65 16.10 8.47
N ASP A 77 -2.90 17.41 8.48
CA ASP A 77 -3.39 18.15 7.31
C ASP A 77 -2.27 18.77 6.44
N LYS A 78 -1.31 17.94 6.01
CA LYS A 78 -0.32 18.36 4.98
C LYS A 78 -1.06 18.80 3.71
N GLN A 79 -0.58 19.85 3.03
CA GLN A 79 -1.19 20.41 1.82
C GLN A 79 -0.95 19.54 0.59
N CYS A 80 -1.58 18.37 0.53
CA CYS A 80 -1.54 17.43 -0.60
C CYS A 80 -2.70 16.43 -0.52
N GLY A 81 -2.79 15.51 -1.48
CA GLY A 81 -3.85 14.49 -1.55
C GLY A 81 -3.74 13.41 -0.44
N PHE A 82 -4.82 12.62 -0.26
CA PHE A 82 -4.96 11.57 0.76
C PHE A 82 -3.72 10.67 0.90
N GLY A 83 -3.24 10.09 -0.20
CA GLY A 83 -2.07 9.19 -0.17
C GLY A 83 -0.79 9.89 0.32
N CYS A 84 -0.59 11.16 -0.04
CA CYS A 84 0.53 11.96 0.44
C CYS A 84 0.39 12.30 1.94
N GLN A 85 -0.81 12.65 2.40
CA GLN A 85 -1.08 12.87 3.82
C GLN A 85 -0.85 11.60 4.64
N LEU A 86 -1.28 10.44 4.14
CA LEU A 86 -1.08 9.17 4.83
C LEU A 86 0.41 8.79 4.90
N HIS A 87 1.19 9.04 3.83
CA HIS A 87 2.65 8.90 3.88
C HIS A 87 3.31 9.90 4.84
N HIS A 88 2.79 11.13 4.96
CA HIS A 88 3.25 12.08 5.97
C HIS A 88 3.02 11.54 7.38
N VAL A 89 1.83 11.02 7.67
CA VAL A 89 1.53 10.41 8.98
C VAL A 89 2.40 9.17 9.23
N ALA A 90 2.63 8.32 8.23
CA ALA A 90 3.54 7.18 8.37
C ALA A 90 4.98 7.63 8.67
N TYR A 91 5.45 8.71 8.06
CA TYR A 91 6.73 9.34 8.39
C TYR A 91 6.78 9.84 9.85
N CYS A 92 5.74 10.51 10.32
CA CYS A 92 5.64 10.91 11.72
C CYS A 92 5.71 9.69 12.64
N PHE A 93 5.00 8.62 12.27
CA PHE A 93 4.85 7.45 13.10
C PHE A 93 6.14 6.64 13.20
N VAL A 94 6.87 6.47 12.09
CA VAL A 94 8.21 5.86 12.10
C VAL A 94 9.17 6.72 12.93
N THR A 95 9.05 8.05 12.86
CA THR A 95 9.90 8.95 13.65
C THR A 95 9.60 8.85 15.14
N ALA A 96 8.33 8.79 15.51
CA ALA A 96 7.88 8.56 16.88
C ALA A 96 8.39 7.20 17.39
N PHE A 97 8.26 6.15 16.58
CA PHE A 97 8.75 4.81 16.90
C PHE A 97 10.27 4.76 17.09
N GLY A 98 11.03 5.38 16.19
CA GLY A 98 12.49 5.44 16.26
C GLY A 98 13.03 6.32 17.38
N SER A 99 12.24 7.27 17.87
CA SER A 99 12.61 8.17 18.99
C SER A 99 11.94 7.80 20.32
N GLU A 100 11.26 6.66 20.39
CA GLU A 100 10.57 6.15 21.57
C GLU A 100 9.53 7.14 22.14
N ARG A 101 8.74 7.72 21.25
CA ARG A 101 7.67 8.66 21.57
C ARG A 101 6.32 8.10 21.13
N THR A 102 5.29 8.33 21.93
CA THR A 102 3.90 8.10 21.54
C THR A 102 3.49 9.18 20.54
N MET A 103 3.00 8.79 19.37
CA MET A 103 2.49 9.73 18.38
C MET A 103 1.06 10.15 18.73
N VAL A 104 0.81 11.46 18.75
CA VAL A 104 -0.51 12.06 18.94
C VAL A 104 -0.76 13.03 17.78
N PHE A 105 -1.98 13.04 17.23
CA PHE A 105 -2.35 14.02 16.23
C PHE A 105 -2.60 15.38 16.85
N ASN A 106 -2.19 16.45 16.15
CA ASN A 106 -2.67 17.79 16.48
C ASN A 106 -4.21 17.82 16.43
N GLY A 107 -4.82 18.41 17.45
CA GLY A 107 -6.26 18.49 17.65
C GLY A 107 -6.95 17.13 17.75
N ASP A 108 -6.26 16.08 18.20
CA ASP A 108 -6.72 14.69 18.18
C ASP A 108 -7.18 14.20 16.78
N GLY A 109 -6.68 14.85 15.72
CA GLY A 109 -7.06 14.55 14.34
C GLY A 109 -8.47 14.99 13.97
N ASN A 110 -9.10 15.87 14.74
CA ASN A 110 -10.47 16.35 14.51
C ASN A 110 -10.57 17.28 13.29
N THR A 111 -9.49 17.99 12.96
CA THR A 111 -9.38 18.83 11.77
C THR A 111 -8.70 18.03 10.67
N TRP A 112 -9.50 17.42 9.78
CA TRP A 112 -9.01 16.75 8.58
C TRP A 112 -9.84 17.13 7.37
N ARG A 113 -9.22 17.65 6.30
CA ARG A 113 -9.97 18.12 5.12
C ARG A 113 -10.86 17.07 4.45
N TYR A 114 -10.51 15.79 4.58
CA TYR A 114 -11.25 14.68 3.97
C TYR A 114 -12.48 14.22 4.78
N SER A 115 -12.61 14.66 6.03
CA SER A 115 -13.69 14.20 6.91
C SER A 115 -14.04 15.24 7.97
N ARG A 116 -15.31 15.62 8.03
CA ARG A 116 -15.84 16.50 9.11
C ARG A 116 -15.74 15.86 10.50
N LYS A 117 -15.64 14.53 10.58
CA LYS A 117 -15.40 13.78 11.83
C LYS A 117 -13.91 13.60 12.13
N GLY A 118 -13.03 14.25 11.35
CA GLY A 118 -11.60 14.03 11.45
C GLY A 118 -11.19 12.61 11.09
N TRP A 119 -10.03 12.19 11.63
CA TRP A 119 -9.46 10.85 11.47
C TRP A 119 -10.44 9.72 11.83
N THR A 120 -11.17 9.89 12.94
CA THR A 120 -12.08 8.88 13.48
C THR A 120 -13.33 8.66 12.63
N GLY A 121 -13.58 9.52 11.63
CA GLY A 121 -14.62 9.28 10.63
C GLY A 121 -14.36 8.06 9.74
N ALA A 122 -13.12 7.60 9.64
CA ALA A 122 -12.74 6.45 8.80
C ALA A 122 -11.91 5.40 9.54
N PHE A 123 -11.04 5.81 10.47
CA PHE A 123 -10.06 4.93 11.10
C PHE A 123 -10.18 4.94 12.63
N LEU A 124 -9.67 3.89 13.28
CA LEU A 124 -9.59 3.86 14.74
C LEU A 124 -8.57 4.89 15.26
N PRO A 125 -8.75 5.40 16.49
CA PRO A 125 -7.73 6.19 17.17
C PRO A 125 -6.37 5.47 17.18
N ILE A 126 -5.30 6.23 16.96
CA ILE A 126 -3.94 5.67 16.86
C ILE A 126 -3.29 5.45 18.23
N THR A 127 -3.85 6.00 19.30
CA THR A 127 -3.31 6.07 20.66
C THR A 127 -4.44 6.18 21.68
N SER A 128 -4.19 5.83 22.94
CA SER A 128 -5.09 6.17 24.06
C SER A 128 -4.90 7.59 24.57
N CYS A 129 -3.76 8.24 24.27
CA CYS A 129 -3.48 9.59 24.73
C CYS A 129 -4.18 10.64 23.89
N LYS A 130 -4.62 11.71 24.54
CA LYS A 130 -5.29 12.84 23.93
C LYS A 130 -4.48 14.11 24.11
N GLN A 131 -4.85 15.14 23.36
CA GLN A 131 -4.23 16.45 23.51
C GLN A 131 -4.44 17.07 24.91
N GLU A 132 -5.52 16.72 25.61
CA GLU A 132 -5.72 17.13 27.01
C GLU A 132 -4.62 16.61 27.96
N ASP A 133 -4.06 15.42 27.71
CA ASP A 133 -2.97 14.83 28.51
C ASP A 133 -1.62 15.56 28.32
N ILE A 134 -1.50 16.36 27.27
CA ILE A 134 -0.32 17.16 26.96
C ILE A 134 -0.30 18.45 27.80
N GLY A 135 -1.49 18.98 28.13
CA GLY A 135 -1.64 20.22 28.88
C GLY A 135 -1.12 21.45 28.13
N SER A 136 -0.71 22.47 28.88
CA SER A 136 -0.20 23.75 28.35
C SER A 136 1.33 23.78 28.22
N GLU A 137 1.96 22.63 28.03
CA GLU A 137 3.41 22.53 27.89
C GLU A 137 3.93 23.26 26.65
N ARG A 138 5.17 23.77 26.75
CA ARG A 138 5.87 24.31 25.59
C ARG A 138 6.16 23.16 24.62
N VAL A 139 5.80 23.35 23.35
CA VAL A 139 6.02 22.35 22.29
C VAL A 139 7.11 22.83 21.32
N PRO A 140 8.40 22.53 21.56
CA PRO A 140 9.45 22.84 20.61
C PRO A 140 9.44 21.90 19.39
N ALA A 141 10.11 22.33 18.32
CA ALA A 141 10.32 21.50 17.14
C ALA A 141 11.16 20.25 17.47
N TYR A 142 10.83 19.13 16.84
CA TYR A 142 11.57 17.87 16.99
C TYR A 142 13.02 18.02 16.52
N THR A 143 13.95 17.51 17.33
CA THR A 143 15.34 17.29 16.95
C THR A 143 15.80 15.92 17.45
N LEU A 144 16.80 15.32 16.80
CA LEU A 144 17.38 14.04 17.20
C LEU A 144 17.91 14.02 18.64
N LYS A 145 18.31 15.19 19.18
CA LYS A 145 18.87 15.33 20.52
C LYS A 145 17.86 15.85 21.55
N SER A 146 16.59 16.03 21.16
CA SER A 146 15.59 16.64 22.04
C SER A 146 15.27 15.76 23.24
N THR A 147 15.48 16.31 24.45
CA THR A 147 15.14 15.70 25.74
C THR A 147 13.73 16.06 26.21
N GLU A 148 13.07 16.98 25.53
CA GLU A 148 11.75 17.50 25.89
C GLU A 148 10.70 16.38 25.87
N ARG A 149 9.75 16.43 26.81
CA ARG A 149 8.68 15.42 26.90
C ARG A 149 7.82 15.45 25.65
N VAL A 150 7.41 16.63 25.22
CA VAL A 150 6.52 16.85 24.08
C VAL A 150 7.26 17.62 22.99
N VAL A 151 7.15 17.18 21.73
CA VAL A 151 7.80 17.83 20.57
C VAL A 151 6.88 17.82 19.36
N GLN A 152 6.96 18.85 18.51
CA GLN A 152 6.25 18.93 17.24
C GLN A 152 7.15 18.49 16.09
N LEU A 153 6.70 17.50 15.31
CA LEU A 153 7.39 17.13 14.09
C LEU A 153 6.85 17.95 12.90
N GLY A 154 7.76 18.59 12.18
CA GLY A 154 7.47 19.28 10.92
C GLY A 154 7.37 18.30 9.74
N ILE A 155 6.95 18.80 8.58
CA ILE A 155 6.97 18.01 7.34
C ILE A 155 8.41 17.61 6.99
N VAL A 156 8.56 16.43 6.37
CA VAL A 156 9.87 15.86 6.02
C VAL A 156 10.71 16.78 5.13
N ASP A 157 10.06 17.59 4.30
CA ASP A 157 10.66 18.58 3.40
C ASP A 157 11.45 19.66 4.16
N GLY A 158 11.04 19.97 5.40
CA GLY A 158 11.67 20.97 6.26
C GLY A 158 12.68 20.41 7.27
N LEU A 159 12.95 19.10 7.27
CA LEU A 159 13.95 18.52 8.17
C LEU A 159 15.37 18.77 7.65
N THR A 160 16.12 19.62 8.34
CA THR A 160 17.54 19.89 8.04
C THR A 160 18.41 18.65 8.18
N ASN A 161 18.21 17.86 9.25
CA ASN A 161 18.95 16.64 9.52
C ASN A 161 17.99 15.46 9.56
N LYS A 162 17.97 14.66 8.48
CA LYS A 162 17.09 13.50 8.35
C LYS A 162 17.60 12.35 9.25
N PRO A 163 16.77 11.81 10.16
CA PRO A 163 17.13 10.66 10.97
C PRO A 163 17.50 9.41 10.16
N ALA A 164 18.44 8.61 10.66
CA ALA A 164 18.87 7.37 10.01
C ALA A 164 17.77 6.29 9.95
N PHE A 165 16.75 6.38 10.81
CA PHE A 165 15.63 5.44 10.85
C PHE A 165 14.49 5.78 9.86
N LEU A 166 14.65 6.81 9.01
CA LEU A 166 13.70 7.04 7.93
C LEU A 166 13.82 5.95 6.84
N PRO A 167 12.75 5.67 6.09
CA PRO A 167 12.85 4.81 4.91
C PRO A 167 13.97 5.28 3.96
N LEU A 168 14.73 4.38 3.33
CA LEU A 168 14.49 2.94 3.19
C LEU A 168 15.13 2.06 4.29
N SER A 169 15.50 2.62 5.44
CA SER A 169 16.09 1.83 6.53
C SER A 169 15.10 0.85 7.17
N ILE A 170 15.63 -0.27 7.67
CA ILE A 170 14.90 -1.27 8.46
C ILE A 170 15.64 -1.55 9.77
N PRO A 171 14.98 -2.03 10.83
CA PRO A 171 15.64 -2.38 12.09
C PRO A 171 16.69 -3.47 11.88
N LYS A 172 17.92 -3.24 12.40
CA LYS A 172 19.05 -4.18 12.27
C LYS A 172 18.69 -5.59 12.78
N SER A 173 17.92 -5.68 13.87
CA SER A 173 17.46 -6.95 14.44
C SER A 173 16.55 -7.76 13.52
N LEU A 174 15.86 -7.13 12.57
CA LEU A 174 14.96 -7.79 11.62
C LEU A 174 15.57 -7.94 10.23
N ALA A 175 16.69 -7.28 9.94
CA ALA A 175 17.25 -7.16 8.60
C ALA A 175 17.54 -8.51 7.94
N ILE A 176 18.22 -9.42 8.65
CA ILE A 176 18.57 -10.76 8.13
C ILE A 176 17.30 -11.54 7.77
N ALA A 177 16.31 -11.55 8.67
CA ALA A 177 15.06 -12.28 8.46
C ALA A 177 14.27 -11.70 7.28
N LEU A 178 14.14 -10.37 7.21
CA LEU A 178 13.39 -9.72 6.13
C LEU A 178 14.05 -9.86 4.76
N LEU A 179 15.38 -9.74 4.68
CA LEU A 179 16.11 -9.96 3.42
C LEU A 179 15.95 -11.39 2.90
N LYS A 180 15.79 -12.37 3.79
CA LYS A 180 15.50 -13.76 3.42
C LYS A 180 14.06 -13.96 2.95
N LEU A 181 13.10 -13.23 3.53
CA LEU A 181 11.67 -13.52 3.41
C LEU A 181 10.91 -12.61 2.44
N HIS A 182 11.42 -11.41 2.14
CA HIS A 182 10.72 -10.40 1.37
C HIS A 182 11.64 -9.74 0.33
N SER A 183 11.16 -9.58 -0.90
CA SER A 183 11.92 -8.98 -2.00
C SER A 183 12.14 -7.47 -1.84
N ASN A 184 11.36 -6.81 -0.98
CA ASN A 184 11.51 -5.40 -0.64
C ASN A 184 11.31 -5.18 0.87
N PRO A 185 12.33 -5.46 1.70
CA PRO A 185 12.24 -5.30 3.16
C PRO A 185 11.81 -3.89 3.63
N PRO A 186 12.28 -2.79 3.02
CA PRO A 186 11.84 -1.44 3.40
C PRO A 186 10.33 -1.25 3.23
N ALA A 187 9.75 -1.71 2.11
CA ALA A 187 8.32 -1.64 1.86
C ALA A 187 7.51 -2.48 2.88
N PHE A 188 8.02 -3.67 3.23
CA PHE A 188 7.39 -4.50 4.27
C PHE A 188 7.41 -3.81 5.64
N PHE A 189 8.50 -3.13 5.99
CA PHE A 189 8.61 -2.49 7.29
C PHE A 189 7.71 -1.25 7.41
N ILE A 190 7.73 -0.36 6.41
CA ILE A 190 6.86 0.84 6.43
C ILE A 190 5.38 0.48 6.37
N SER A 191 5.01 -0.63 5.71
CA SER A 191 3.62 -1.07 5.64
C SER A 191 3.04 -1.43 7.00
N GLN A 192 3.86 -1.78 8.00
CA GLN A 192 3.40 -2.05 9.36
C GLN A 192 2.78 -0.82 10.02
N PHE A 193 3.35 0.36 9.76
CA PHE A 193 2.83 1.63 10.26
C PHE A 193 1.53 1.99 9.55
N LEU A 194 1.49 1.86 8.22
CA LEU A 194 0.27 2.07 7.44
C LEU A 194 -0.85 1.11 7.85
N TRP A 195 -0.54 -0.16 8.09
CA TRP A 195 -1.48 -1.16 8.58
C TRP A 195 -2.10 -0.75 9.92
N TYR A 196 -1.28 -0.30 10.87
CA TYR A 196 -1.77 0.15 12.17
C TYR A 196 -2.59 1.44 12.08
N LEU A 197 -2.17 2.39 11.24
CA LEU A 197 -2.91 3.63 11.00
C LEU A 197 -4.27 3.35 10.38
N MET A 198 -4.33 2.52 9.34
CA MET A 198 -5.55 2.28 8.56
C MET A 198 -6.49 1.23 9.16
N ARG A 199 -6.40 0.95 10.46
CA ARG A 199 -7.36 0.09 11.15
C ARG A 199 -8.76 0.70 11.00
N SER A 200 -9.64 0.01 10.28
CA SER A 200 -10.93 0.58 9.90
C SER A 200 -11.81 0.86 11.13
N GLY A 201 -12.35 2.08 11.18
CA GLY A 201 -13.44 2.43 12.08
C GLY A 201 -14.73 1.71 11.70
N GLN A 202 -15.78 1.88 12.51
CA GLN A 202 -17.04 1.16 12.33
C GLN A 202 -17.72 1.50 11.00
N GLU A 203 -17.77 2.79 10.65
CA GLU A 203 -18.39 3.28 9.42
C GLU A 203 -17.66 2.76 8.17
N LEU A 204 -16.32 2.91 8.13
CA LEU A 204 -15.52 2.40 7.02
C LEU A 204 -15.64 0.88 6.90
N LYS A 205 -15.57 0.15 8.02
CA LYS A 205 -15.71 -1.31 8.01
C LYS A 205 -17.08 -1.75 7.46
N LYS A 206 -18.16 -1.06 7.83
CA LYS A 206 -19.50 -1.31 7.28
C LYS A 206 -19.54 -1.07 5.77
N ALA A 207 -19.02 0.07 5.30
CA ALA A 207 -18.97 0.40 3.89
C ALA A 207 -18.14 -0.63 3.10
N LEU A 208 -16.95 -0.99 3.60
CA LEU A 208 -16.08 -1.99 3.00
C LEU A 208 -16.76 -3.36 2.91
N ASN A 209 -17.42 -3.84 3.97
CA ASN A 209 -18.12 -5.12 3.94
C ASN A 209 -19.22 -5.17 2.89
N ILE A 210 -19.95 -4.07 2.70
CA ILE A 210 -20.97 -3.94 1.65
C ILE A 210 -20.32 -3.95 0.27
N SER A 211 -19.25 -3.20 0.06
CA SER A 211 -18.55 -3.17 -1.23
C SER A 211 -17.89 -4.52 -1.56
N LEU A 212 -17.31 -5.20 -0.57
CA LEU A 212 -16.67 -6.50 -0.74
C LEU A 212 -17.67 -7.59 -1.11
N SER A 213 -18.91 -7.55 -0.60
CA SER A 213 -19.94 -8.54 -0.96
C SER A 213 -20.44 -8.40 -2.40
N MET A 214 -20.22 -7.24 -3.02
CA MET A 214 -20.59 -6.97 -4.42
C MET A 214 -19.52 -7.43 -5.41
N ILE A 215 -18.30 -7.73 -4.94
CA ILE A 215 -17.18 -8.09 -5.80
C ILE A 215 -16.92 -9.60 -5.67
N PRO A 216 -16.96 -10.37 -6.78
CA PRO A 216 -16.80 -11.83 -6.75
C PRO A 216 -15.32 -12.25 -6.60
N PHE A 217 -14.66 -11.82 -5.52
CA PHE A 217 -13.25 -12.17 -5.23
C PHE A 217 -13.04 -13.67 -4.96
N ASP A 218 -14.11 -14.38 -4.61
CA ASP A 218 -14.13 -15.83 -4.40
C ASP A 218 -14.14 -16.64 -5.71
N LYS A 219 -14.53 -16.02 -6.85
CA LYS A 219 -14.69 -16.73 -8.13
C LYS A 219 -13.39 -16.92 -8.92
N GLY A 220 -12.25 -16.55 -8.35
CA GLY A 220 -10.93 -16.70 -8.96
C GLY A 220 -10.13 -15.41 -9.00
N PRO A 221 -8.99 -15.39 -9.71
CA PRO A 221 -8.06 -14.27 -9.66
C PRO A 221 -8.64 -12.97 -10.23
N VAL A 222 -8.25 -11.85 -9.63
CA VAL A 222 -8.60 -10.49 -10.05
C VAL A 222 -7.33 -9.66 -10.14
N VAL A 223 -7.14 -8.95 -11.26
CA VAL A 223 -6.05 -7.98 -11.42
C VAL A 223 -6.57 -6.59 -11.08
N GLY A 224 -5.95 -5.92 -10.11
CA GLY A 224 -6.27 -4.53 -9.77
C GLY A 224 -5.53 -3.54 -10.68
N LEU A 225 -6.26 -2.58 -11.25
CA LEU A 225 -5.74 -1.52 -12.12
C LEU A 225 -6.01 -0.17 -11.45
N GLN A 226 -4.95 0.58 -11.16
CA GLN A 226 -5.04 1.97 -10.73
C GLN A 226 -4.63 2.86 -11.91
N ILE A 227 -5.60 3.47 -12.57
CA ILE A 227 -5.38 4.35 -13.73
C ILE A 227 -5.59 5.79 -13.24
N ARG A 228 -4.50 6.55 -13.10
CA ARG A 228 -4.53 7.95 -12.65
C ARG A 228 -4.25 8.85 -13.84
N ARG A 229 -5.13 9.81 -14.13
CA ARG A 229 -4.98 10.76 -15.24
C ARG A 229 -4.98 12.21 -14.77
N THR A 230 -6.08 12.70 -14.22
CA THR A 230 -6.49 14.12 -14.14
C THR A 230 -5.36 15.11 -13.79
N ASP A 231 -5.16 15.42 -12.50
CA ASP A 231 -4.21 16.44 -12.02
C ASP A 231 -2.74 16.01 -12.06
N LYS A 232 -2.47 14.75 -12.42
CA LYS A 232 -1.12 14.16 -12.36
C LYS A 232 -0.42 14.10 -13.71
N VAL A 233 -1.16 14.04 -14.81
CA VAL A 233 -0.58 14.02 -16.15
C VAL A 233 0.01 15.39 -16.48
N GLY A 234 1.28 15.40 -16.89
CA GLY A 234 2.01 16.61 -17.30
C GLY A 234 2.71 17.37 -16.17
N THR A 235 2.49 16.97 -14.91
CA THR A 235 3.14 17.58 -13.73
C THR A 235 4.00 16.55 -12.98
N GLU A 236 3.39 15.44 -12.57
CA GLU A 236 4.02 14.40 -11.74
C GLU A 236 4.15 13.04 -12.45
N ALA A 237 3.36 12.81 -13.49
CA ALA A 237 3.33 11.55 -14.24
C ALA A 237 3.05 11.77 -15.73
N ALA A 238 3.35 10.75 -16.54
CA ALA A 238 2.99 10.70 -17.94
C ALA A 238 1.58 10.10 -18.12
N PHE A 239 0.94 10.41 -19.25
CA PHE A 239 -0.25 9.71 -19.67
C PHE A 239 0.11 8.30 -20.13
N HIS A 240 -0.65 7.32 -19.65
CA HIS A 240 -0.55 5.92 -20.08
C HIS A 240 -1.93 5.45 -20.55
N SER A 241 -2.00 4.87 -21.75
CA SER A 241 -3.26 4.42 -22.34
C SER A 241 -3.76 3.14 -21.66
N VAL A 242 -5.06 2.86 -21.76
CA VAL A 242 -5.65 1.65 -21.16
C VAL A 242 -5.02 0.37 -21.72
N GLU A 243 -4.66 0.36 -23.01
CA GLU A 243 -4.00 -0.77 -23.67
C GLU A 243 -2.71 -1.18 -22.99
N GLU A 244 -1.94 -0.22 -22.48
CA GLU A 244 -0.69 -0.51 -21.79
C GLU A 244 -0.96 -1.30 -20.50
N TYR A 245 -1.93 -0.88 -19.69
CA TYR A 245 -2.36 -1.61 -18.49
C TYR A 245 -2.90 -3.00 -18.85
N MET A 246 -3.71 -3.08 -19.91
CA MET A 246 -4.34 -4.32 -20.34
C MET A 246 -3.33 -5.31 -20.95
N LEU A 247 -2.24 -4.82 -21.57
CA LEU A 247 -1.14 -5.65 -22.04
C LEU A 247 -0.48 -6.41 -20.88
N TRP A 248 -0.15 -5.71 -19.79
CA TRP A 248 0.44 -6.34 -18.61
C TRP A 248 -0.55 -7.26 -17.89
N THR A 249 -1.83 -6.87 -17.86
CA THR A 249 -2.91 -7.69 -17.32
C THR A 249 -3.03 -9.02 -18.06
N GLU A 250 -3.04 -9.01 -19.39
CA GLU A 250 -3.14 -10.23 -20.19
C GLU A 250 -1.89 -11.10 -20.05
N ARG A 251 -0.69 -10.50 -19.94
CA ARG A 251 0.54 -11.23 -19.65
C ARG A 251 0.47 -11.94 -18.29
N TRP A 252 -0.05 -11.26 -17.27
CA TRP A 252 -0.26 -11.85 -15.95
C TRP A 252 -1.22 -13.03 -16.02
N PHE A 253 -2.38 -12.88 -16.68
CA PHE A 253 -3.35 -13.98 -16.85
C PHE A 253 -2.77 -15.17 -17.62
N LYS A 254 -1.95 -14.95 -18.65
CA LYS A 254 -1.28 -16.05 -19.38
C LYS A 254 -0.28 -16.81 -18.50
N ILE A 255 0.37 -16.16 -17.56
CA ILE A 255 1.24 -16.82 -16.58
C ILE A 255 0.39 -17.62 -15.60
N GLU A 256 -0.72 -17.04 -15.13
CA GLU A 256 -1.64 -17.71 -14.20
C GLU A 256 -2.33 -18.93 -14.84
N ASP A 257 -2.76 -18.83 -16.10
CA ASP A 257 -3.31 -19.94 -16.90
C ASP A 257 -2.34 -21.14 -16.91
N ARG A 258 -1.04 -20.86 -17.13
CA ARG A 258 0.03 -21.88 -17.12
C ARG A 258 0.30 -22.42 -15.73
N LYS A 259 0.23 -21.57 -14.71
CA LYS A 259 0.45 -21.94 -13.32
C LYS A 259 -0.63 -22.91 -12.81
N GLN A 260 -1.90 -22.62 -13.14
CA GLN A 260 -3.05 -23.43 -12.73
C GLN A 260 -3.31 -24.63 -13.66
N GLY A 261 -2.69 -24.65 -14.85
CA GLY A 261 -2.88 -25.73 -15.82
C GLY A 261 -4.21 -25.68 -16.58
N HIS A 262 -4.98 -24.60 -16.42
CA HIS A 262 -6.21 -24.33 -17.16
C HIS A 262 -6.42 -22.82 -17.32
N ASN A 263 -7.28 -22.43 -18.26
CA ASN A 263 -7.59 -21.03 -18.45
C ASN A 263 -8.47 -20.49 -17.30
N VAL A 264 -8.04 -19.40 -16.68
CA VAL A 264 -8.84 -18.69 -15.67
C VAL A 264 -9.73 -17.64 -16.30
N THR A 265 -10.85 -17.34 -15.65
CA THR A 265 -11.69 -16.21 -16.03
C THR A 265 -10.94 -14.90 -15.75
N ARG A 266 -10.76 -14.08 -16.78
CA ARG A 266 -10.12 -12.75 -16.70
C ARG A 266 -11.06 -11.79 -15.96
N ARG A 267 -10.61 -11.27 -14.82
CA ARG A 267 -11.34 -10.26 -14.03
C ARG A 267 -10.42 -9.11 -13.68
N VAL A 268 -10.90 -7.88 -13.89
CA VAL A 268 -10.17 -6.67 -13.53
C VAL A 268 -10.97 -5.84 -12.56
N PHE A 269 -10.30 -5.29 -11.54
CA PHE A 269 -10.85 -4.28 -10.66
C PHE A 269 -10.20 -2.95 -11.00
N VAL A 270 -10.97 -1.96 -11.45
CA VAL A 270 -10.43 -0.69 -11.96
C VAL A 270 -10.75 0.43 -10.99
N ALA A 271 -9.70 1.10 -10.51
CA ALA A 271 -9.79 2.34 -9.75
C ALA A 271 -9.20 3.47 -10.62
N THR A 272 -10.00 4.50 -10.87
CA THR A 272 -9.66 5.61 -11.76
C THR A 272 -10.27 6.91 -11.27
N ASP A 273 -9.56 8.01 -11.50
CA ASP A 273 -9.99 9.39 -11.31
C ASP A 273 -10.65 9.98 -12.57
N ASP A 274 -10.52 9.30 -13.72
CA ASP A 274 -11.11 9.67 -14.99
C ASP A 274 -12.33 8.78 -15.30
N PRO A 275 -13.55 9.36 -15.39
CA PRO A 275 -14.78 8.60 -15.63
C PRO A 275 -14.86 7.99 -17.04
N SER A 276 -14.04 8.44 -17.99
CA SER A 276 -14.02 7.94 -19.38
C SER A 276 -13.33 6.57 -19.54
N VAL A 277 -12.49 6.18 -18.56
CA VAL A 277 -11.71 4.94 -18.61
C VAL A 277 -12.60 3.70 -18.61
N LEU A 278 -13.68 3.67 -17.83
CA LEU A 278 -14.57 2.50 -17.77
C LEU A 278 -15.34 2.29 -19.09
N PRO A 279 -15.94 3.31 -19.71
CA PRO A 279 -16.46 3.22 -21.07
C PRO A 279 -15.42 2.73 -22.08
N GLU A 280 -14.22 3.30 -22.08
CA GLU A 280 -13.13 2.93 -22.99
C GLU A 280 -12.78 1.43 -22.86
N ILE A 281 -12.66 0.93 -21.63
CA ILE A 281 -12.40 -0.49 -21.37
C ILE A 281 -13.54 -1.36 -21.91
N LYS A 282 -14.80 -0.96 -21.72
CA LYS A 282 -15.96 -1.74 -22.15
C LYS A 282 -16.11 -1.80 -23.67
N GLU A 283 -15.69 -0.76 -24.37
CA GLU A 283 -15.71 -0.72 -25.83
C GLU A 283 -14.65 -1.66 -26.41
N LYS A 284 -13.44 -1.64 -25.84
CA LYS A 284 -12.27 -2.37 -26.38
C LYS A 284 -12.17 -3.82 -25.92
N TRP A 285 -12.75 -4.19 -24.77
CA TRP A 285 -12.68 -5.55 -24.22
C TRP A 285 -14.07 -6.10 -23.86
N VAL A 286 -14.36 -7.33 -24.29
CA VAL A 286 -15.59 -8.06 -23.91
C VAL A 286 -15.45 -8.55 -22.47
N LEU A 287 -16.00 -7.80 -21.51
CA LEU A 287 -15.99 -8.13 -20.08
C LEU A 287 -17.32 -8.74 -19.63
N VAL A 288 -17.27 -9.84 -18.87
CA VAL A 288 -18.45 -10.46 -18.22
C VAL A 288 -18.87 -9.63 -17.01
N ARG A 289 -20.09 -9.08 -17.02
CA ARG A 289 -20.65 -8.33 -15.89
C ARG A 289 -20.93 -9.23 -14.69
N HIS A 290 -20.57 -8.75 -13.51
CA HIS A 290 -21.38 -8.94 -12.31
C HIS A 290 -21.91 -7.53 -11.99
N GLY A 291 -23.23 -7.35 -12.11
CA GLY A 291 -23.84 -6.05 -12.39
C GLY A 291 -23.61 -4.98 -11.33
N LEU A 292 -23.37 -3.75 -11.81
CA LEU A 292 -23.80 -2.51 -11.14
C LEU A 292 -24.31 -1.57 -12.22
N GLY A 293 -25.64 -1.46 -12.32
CA GLY A 293 -26.27 -0.21 -12.72
C GLY A 293 -26.35 0.64 -11.46
N PHE A 294 -25.49 1.64 -11.34
CA PHE A 294 -25.59 2.68 -10.34
C PHE A 294 -25.12 3.99 -10.97
N ASP A 295 -26.07 4.85 -11.31
CA ASP A 295 -25.92 6.25 -11.74
C ASP A 295 -25.44 7.17 -10.60
N ARG A 296 -24.46 6.72 -9.81
CA ARG A 296 -23.75 7.61 -8.89
C ARG A 296 -22.27 7.29 -8.99
N ILE A 297 -21.59 8.17 -9.71
CA ILE A 297 -20.15 8.41 -9.63
C ILE A 297 -19.84 8.62 -8.14
N CYS A 298 -19.34 7.58 -7.47
CA CYS A 298 -18.55 7.76 -6.26
C CYS A 298 -17.12 8.03 -6.72
N SER A 299 -16.85 9.29 -7.04
CA SER A 299 -15.52 9.86 -6.89
C SER A 299 -15.15 9.73 -5.40
N LEU A 300 -14.05 9.04 -5.10
CA LEU A 300 -13.33 9.26 -3.84
C LEU A 300 -12.64 10.63 -3.91
#